data_AF-A0AAD7ZYL3-F1
#
_entry.id   AF-A0AAD7ZYL3-F1
#
_cell.length_a   1.000
_cell.length_b   1.000
_cell.length_c   1.000
_cell.angle_alpha   90.00
_cell.angle_beta   90.00
_cell.angle_gamma   90.00
#
_symmetry.space_group_name_H-M   'P 1'
#
loop_
_entity.id
_entity.type
_entity.pdbx_description
1 polymer ?
#
loop_
_entity_poly.entity_id
_entity_poly.type
_entity_poly.pdbx_seq_one_letter_code
_entity_poly.pdbx_strand_id
1 'polypeptide(L)'
;LEQIKVMALETTRTIQNFKDILADRYGTSDFMWMSRDWKPVLAYPHLNNTNPQKIKVDVLNSPRVEHIIEELSKEQNMSKERLYKTVKEILDEIGYNRQLSVVRWLGVLLLKILKKTCNGLYINEASVHRVISSMGNNPVVFAPSHRSYADFVLMSYLCYHYKIEIPTIAAGMDFHSMWLMGHFLRDSCAFFMRRSFANDKLYWTTFSEYVQKLVTDGKAAIEFFIEGTRSRSAKSLSPKFGLLSMILVPFFTGRVPDIYHSSYQHKL
;
A
#
# COMPACT_ATOMS: atom_id res chain seq x y z
N LEU A 1 -6.68 17.39 -6.08
CA LEU A 1 -7.61 16.55 -6.88
C LEU A 1 -8.35 15.64 -5.90
N GLU A 2 -9.56 16.02 -5.48
CA GLU A 2 -10.38 15.22 -4.56
C GLU A 2 -10.94 14.00 -5.30
N GLN A 3 -10.48 12.79 -4.98
CA GLN A 3 -10.80 11.58 -5.77
C GLN A 3 -11.96 10.73 -5.21
N ILE A 4 -12.30 10.86 -3.93
CA ILE A 4 -13.40 10.12 -3.27
C ILE A 4 -14.05 11.03 -2.21
N LYS A 5 -15.37 11.02 -2.16
CA LYS A 5 -16.15 11.70 -1.12
C LYS A 5 -17.10 10.67 -0.51
N VAL A 6 -16.98 10.43 0.79
CA VAL A 6 -17.91 9.57 1.52
C VAL A 6 -18.87 10.50 2.24
N MET A 7 -20.11 10.60 1.78
CA MET A 7 -21.11 11.46 2.43
C MET A 7 -21.91 10.64 3.45
N ALA A 8 -21.83 11.03 4.72
CA ALA A 8 -22.77 10.62 5.75
C ALA A 8 -23.75 11.78 6.02
N LEU A 9 -25.06 11.45 6.03
CA LEU A 9 -26.22 12.26 6.42
C LEU A 9 -26.23 13.74 5.96
N GLU A 10 -27.15 14.02 5.04
CA GLU A 10 -27.63 15.36 4.65
C GLU A 10 -26.64 16.29 3.93
N THR A 11 -26.33 16.02 2.66
CA THR A 11 -26.15 17.13 1.70
C THR A 11 -26.39 16.67 0.25
N THR A 12 -27.64 16.76 -0.19
CA THR A 12 -28.05 16.55 -1.59
C THR A 12 -27.72 17.80 -2.41
N ARG A 13 -26.44 18.06 -2.69
CA ARG A 13 -26.03 18.98 -3.77
C ARG A 13 -25.37 18.17 -4.86
N THR A 14 -25.99 18.16 -6.03
CA THR A 14 -25.56 17.52 -7.27
C THR A 14 -24.07 17.78 -7.53
N ILE A 15 -23.22 16.79 -7.29
CA ILE A 15 -21.79 16.90 -7.56
C ILE A 15 -21.57 16.43 -9.00
N GLN A 16 -21.56 17.37 -9.95
CA GLN A 16 -21.14 17.07 -11.33
C GLN A 16 -19.77 16.36 -11.29
N ASN A 17 -19.63 15.25 -12.01
CA ASN A 17 -18.44 14.40 -12.13
C ASN A 17 -18.17 13.36 -11.03
N PHE A 18 -19.07 13.15 -10.07
CA PHE A 18 -18.94 12.06 -9.10
C PHE A 18 -20.02 11.00 -9.31
N LYS A 19 -19.62 9.74 -9.35
CA LYS A 19 -20.51 8.58 -9.47
C LYS A 19 -20.54 7.79 -8.17
N ASP A 20 -21.74 7.41 -7.74
CA ASP A 20 -21.91 6.49 -6.61
C ASP A 20 -21.64 5.05 -7.06
N ILE A 21 -20.51 4.48 -6.68
CA ILE A 21 -20.15 3.11 -7.03
C ILE A 21 -20.81 2.06 -6.13
N LEU A 22 -21.39 2.49 -4.99
CA LEU A 22 -22.10 1.61 -4.08
C LEU A 22 -23.52 1.35 -4.60
N ALA A 23 -24.13 2.34 -5.25
CA ALA A 23 -25.42 2.23 -5.95
C ALA A 23 -25.45 1.00 -6.87
N ASP A 24 -24.40 0.80 -7.66
CA ASP A 24 -24.26 -0.35 -8.57
C ASP A 24 -24.35 -1.70 -7.85
N ARG A 25 -24.08 -1.75 -6.53
CA ARG A 25 -24.00 -2.98 -5.73
C ARG A 25 -25.31 -3.35 -5.04
N TYR A 26 -26.31 -2.46 -5.01
CA TYR A 26 -27.65 -2.83 -4.58
C TYR A 26 -28.30 -3.76 -5.62
N GLY A 27 -28.98 -4.81 -5.17
CA GLY A 27 -29.63 -5.78 -6.07
C GLY A 27 -28.72 -6.86 -6.69
N THR A 28 -27.43 -6.90 -6.36
CA THR A 28 -26.51 -7.96 -6.80
C THR A 28 -25.84 -8.66 -5.62
N SER A 29 -25.45 -9.92 -5.80
CA SER A 29 -24.74 -10.68 -4.77
C SER A 29 -23.31 -10.15 -4.58
N ASP A 30 -22.99 -9.69 -3.38
CA ASP A 30 -21.64 -9.21 -3.03
C ASP A 30 -20.60 -10.31 -3.21
N PHE A 31 -20.95 -11.55 -2.83
CA PHE A 31 -20.07 -12.70 -3.03
C PHE A 31 -19.80 -12.95 -4.50
N MET A 32 -20.84 -12.98 -5.35
CA MET A 32 -20.68 -13.22 -6.79
C MET A 32 -19.88 -12.11 -7.47
N TRP A 33 -20.10 -10.86 -7.06
CA TRP A 33 -19.33 -9.74 -7.59
C TRP A 33 -17.86 -9.80 -7.15
N MET A 34 -17.59 -10.12 -5.88
CA MET A 34 -16.24 -10.29 -5.38
C MET A 34 -15.55 -11.52 -5.98
N SER A 35 -16.25 -12.59 -6.36
CA SER A 35 -15.64 -13.79 -6.93
C SER A 35 -15.37 -13.72 -8.44
N ARG A 36 -15.71 -12.59 -9.10
CA ARG A 36 -15.50 -12.37 -10.55
C ARG A 36 -14.06 -12.61 -11.01
N ASP A 37 -13.89 -12.87 -12.30
CA ASP A 37 -12.57 -12.99 -12.93
C ASP A 37 -11.69 -11.76 -12.61
N TRP A 38 -10.44 -12.04 -12.24
CA TRP A 38 -9.52 -11.04 -11.71
C TRP A 38 -8.28 -10.92 -12.59
N LYS A 39 -8.34 -9.96 -13.50
CA LYS A 39 -7.24 -9.56 -14.40
C LYS A 39 -7.02 -8.06 -14.23
N PRO A 40 -6.25 -7.65 -13.22
CA PRO A 40 -6.07 -6.24 -12.92
C PRO A 40 -5.08 -5.56 -13.85
N VAL A 41 -5.25 -4.25 -14.02
CA VAL A 41 -4.23 -3.34 -14.51
C VAL A 41 -3.12 -3.25 -13.46
N LEU A 42 -1.89 -3.50 -13.91
CA LEU A 42 -0.70 -3.40 -13.08
C LEU A 42 -0.15 -1.97 -13.16
N ALA A 43 0.31 -1.42 -12.03
CA ALA A 43 0.92 -0.10 -11.98
C ALA A 43 2.17 -0.05 -12.84
N TYR A 44 3.05 -1.05 -12.67
CA TYR A 44 4.30 -1.16 -13.41
C TYR A 44 4.57 -2.62 -13.82
N PRO A 45 4.06 -3.05 -14.99
CA PRO A 45 4.26 -4.40 -15.50
C PRO A 45 5.71 -4.61 -15.97
N HIS A 46 6.47 -5.42 -15.24
CA HIS A 46 7.80 -5.88 -15.67
C HIS A 46 7.75 -7.22 -16.41
N LEU A 47 8.74 -7.45 -17.27
CA LEU A 47 8.97 -8.74 -17.93
C LEU A 47 9.23 -9.87 -16.93
N ASN A 48 9.82 -9.55 -15.78
CA ASN A 48 10.13 -10.53 -14.75
C ASN A 48 8.90 -10.81 -13.89
N ASN A 49 8.60 -12.10 -13.69
CA ASN A 49 7.51 -12.52 -12.83
C ASN A 49 7.89 -12.34 -11.34
N THR A 50 7.74 -11.12 -10.83
CA THR A 50 7.95 -10.79 -9.42
C THR A 50 6.74 -11.21 -8.57
N ASN A 51 7.05 -11.76 -7.39
CA ASN A 51 6.10 -12.11 -6.33
C ASN A 51 6.69 -11.69 -4.96
N PRO A 52 5.91 -11.67 -3.87
CA PRO A 52 6.37 -11.13 -2.58
C PRO A 52 7.60 -11.86 -2.01
N GLN A 53 7.70 -13.18 -2.20
CA GLN A 53 8.84 -13.96 -1.74
C GLN A 53 10.11 -13.67 -2.55
N LYS A 54 9.97 -13.52 -3.87
CA LYS A 54 11.08 -13.12 -4.74
C LYS A 54 11.66 -11.77 -4.34
N ILE A 55 10.81 -10.79 -4.01
CA ILE A 55 11.26 -9.47 -3.52
C ILE A 55 12.14 -9.63 -2.27
N LYS A 56 11.72 -10.45 -1.30
CA LYS A 56 12.52 -10.71 -0.09
C LYS A 56 13.89 -11.33 -0.42
N VAL A 57 13.89 -12.34 -1.30
CA VAL A 57 15.14 -13.01 -1.74
C VAL A 57 16.07 -12.03 -2.45
N ASP A 58 15.54 -11.20 -3.35
CA ASP A 58 16.36 -10.23 -4.08
C ASP A 58 16.94 -9.16 -3.15
N VAL A 59 16.20 -8.74 -2.12
CA VAL A 59 16.70 -7.77 -1.11
C VAL A 59 17.78 -8.41 -0.23
N LEU A 60 17.57 -9.65 0.22
CA LEU A 60 18.55 -10.39 1.03
C LEU A 60 19.90 -10.53 0.31
N ASN A 61 19.87 -10.70 -1.01
CA ASN A 61 21.06 -10.84 -1.87
C ASN A 61 21.52 -9.51 -2.49
N SER A 62 21.00 -8.37 -2.03
CA SER A 62 21.38 -7.07 -2.58
C SER A 62 22.78 -6.64 -2.11
N PRO A 63 23.58 -5.96 -2.95
CA PRO A 63 24.90 -5.46 -2.54
C PRO A 63 24.84 -4.52 -1.34
N ARG A 64 23.74 -3.76 -1.21
CA ARG A 64 23.53 -2.83 -0.10
C ARG A 64 23.36 -3.56 1.24
N VAL A 65 22.61 -4.66 1.25
CA VAL A 65 22.41 -5.50 2.45
C VAL A 65 23.68 -6.26 2.78
N GLU A 66 24.38 -6.79 1.78
CA GLU A 66 25.67 -7.45 1.99
C GLU A 66 26.68 -6.49 2.64
N HIS A 67 26.83 -5.27 2.11
CA HIS A 67 27.75 -4.28 2.64
C HIS A 67 27.50 -3.93 4.12
N ILE A 68 26.23 -3.70 4.52
CA ILE A 68 25.93 -3.39 5.92
C ILE A 68 26.15 -4.59 6.85
N ILE A 69 25.96 -5.82 6.36
CA ILE A 69 26.29 -7.03 7.11
C ILE A 69 27.81 -7.09 7.35
N GLU A 70 28.62 -6.77 6.34
CA GLU A 70 30.08 -6.74 6.49
C GLU A 70 30.57 -5.65 7.45
N GLU A 71 30.00 -4.45 7.37
CA GLU A 71 30.29 -3.33 8.28
C GLU A 71 29.97 -3.73 9.72
N LEU A 72 28.73 -4.18 10.00
CA LEU A 72 28.29 -4.50 11.35
C LEU A 72 28.95 -5.76 11.92
N SER A 73 29.31 -6.73 11.07
CA SER A 73 30.07 -7.91 11.49
C SER A 73 31.43 -7.49 12.07
N LYS A 74 32.10 -6.52 11.44
CA LYS A 74 33.38 -5.97 11.92
C LYS A 74 33.20 -5.07 13.15
N GLU A 75 32.22 -4.16 13.13
CA GLU A 75 31.98 -3.22 14.23
C GLU A 75 31.56 -3.91 15.54
N GLN A 76 30.74 -4.95 15.45
CA GLN A 76 30.12 -5.61 16.62
C GLN A 76 30.73 -6.98 16.94
N ASN A 77 31.75 -7.41 16.18
CA ASN A 77 32.38 -8.73 16.27
C ASN A 77 31.35 -9.89 16.23
N MET A 78 30.33 -9.74 15.38
CA MET A 78 29.25 -10.71 15.18
C MET A 78 29.48 -11.52 13.90
N SER A 79 29.08 -12.79 13.90
CA SER A 79 29.18 -13.62 12.69
C SER A 79 28.22 -13.14 11.60
N LYS A 80 28.66 -13.21 10.34
CA LYS A 80 27.84 -12.81 9.19
C LYS A 80 26.57 -13.65 9.11
N GLU A 81 26.63 -14.95 9.44
CA GLU A 81 25.49 -15.86 9.42
C GLU A 81 24.37 -15.40 10.35
N ARG A 82 24.73 -14.88 11.54
CA ARG A 82 23.76 -14.35 12.49
C ARG A 82 23.07 -13.10 11.94
N LEU A 83 23.83 -12.20 11.33
CA LEU A 83 23.29 -10.99 10.71
C LEU A 83 22.39 -11.32 9.50
N TYR A 84 22.79 -12.27 8.64
CA TYR A 84 21.95 -12.77 7.55
C TYR A 84 20.63 -13.34 8.06
N LYS A 85 20.66 -14.12 9.15
CA LYS A 85 19.44 -14.64 9.79
C LYS A 85 18.56 -13.50 10.30
N THR A 86 19.14 -12.49 10.94
CA THR A 86 18.40 -11.29 11.40
C THR A 86 17.79 -10.52 10.23
N VAL A 87 18.49 -10.35 9.11
CA VAL A 87 17.92 -9.72 7.91
C VAL A 87 16.73 -10.52 7.37
N LYS A 88 16.84 -11.85 7.33
CA LYS A 88 15.72 -12.72 6.93
C LYS A 88 14.51 -12.55 7.85
N GLU A 89 14.74 -12.53 9.17
CA GLU A 89 13.68 -12.29 10.16
C GLU A 89 13.03 -10.91 9.97
N ILE A 90 13.82 -9.86 9.70
CA ILE A 90 13.30 -8.52 9.37
C ILE A 90 12.46 -8.57 8.09
N LEU A 91 12.92 -9.23 7.03
CA LEU A 91 12.18 -9.35 5.78
C LEU A 91 10.86 -10.11 5.95
N ASP A 92 10.86 -11.15 6.79
CA ASP A 92 9.65 -11.89 7.14
C ASP A 92 8.71 -11.05 8.01
N GLU A 93 9.23 -10.22 8.91
CA GLU A 93 8.46 -9.27 9.71
C GLU A 93 7.81 -8.18 8.85
N ILE A 94 8.53 -7.58 7.91
CA ILE A 94 8.02 -6.43 7.15
C ILE A 94 7.22 -6.81 5.92
N GLY A 95 7.56 -7.94 5.26
CA GLY A 95 7.12 -8.19 3.88
C GLY A 95 5.64 -8.55 3.73
N TYR A 96 4.96 -8.00 2.73
CA TYR A 96 3.56 -8.32 2.49
C TYR A 96 3.38 -9.75 1.93
N ASN A 97 2.15 -10.26 1.99
CA ASN A 97 1.72 -11.43 1.23
C ASN A 97 0.51 -11.05 0.35
N ARG A 98 0.21 -11.87 -0.66
CA ARG A 98 -0.91 -11.61 -1.56
C ARG A 98 -1.79 -12.84 -1.69
N GLN A 99 -2.92 -12.83 -1.00
CA GLN A 99 -3.94 -13.86 -1.09
C GLN A 99 -5.26 -13.27 -1.59
N LEU A 100 -5.60 -13.56 -2.85
CA LEU A 100 -6.83 -13.04 -3.46
C LEU A 100 -8.10 -13.54 -2.73
N SER A 101 -8.07 -14.75 -2.17
CA SER A 101 -9.15 -15.29 -1.32
C SER A 101 -9.43 -14.38 -0.12
N VAL A 102 -8.39 -13.93 0.58
CA VAL A 102 -8.49 -13.01 1.72
C VAL A 102 -9.04 -11.66 1.28
N VAL A 103 -8.50 -11.07 0.21
CA VAL A 103 -8.99 -9.80 -0.36
C VAL A 103 -10.48 -9.90 -0.71
N ARG A 104 -10.90 -11.00 -1.34
CA ARG A 104 -12.30 -11.23 -1.71
C ARG A 104 -13.21 -11.31 -0.49
N TRP A 105 -12.81 -12.06 0.53
CA TRP A 105 -13.60 -12.22 1.74
C TRP A 105 -13.73 -10.91 2.52
N LEU A 106 -12.61 -10.18 2.68
CA LEU A 106 -12.60 -8.84 3.29
C LEU A 106 -13.46 -7.85 2.49
N GLY A 107 -13.45 -7.91 1.16
CA GLY A 107 -14.28 -7.06 0.33
C GLY A 107 -15.79 -7.36 0.45
N VAL A 108 -16.19 -8.63 0.61
CA VAL A 108 -17.60 -8.98 0.92
C VAL A 108 -18.00 -8.39 2.27
N LEU A 109 -17.15 -8.54 3.29
CA LEU A 109 -17.41 -7.96 4.62
C LEU A 109 -17.52 -6.43 4.54
N LEU A 110 -16.59 -5.78 3.85
CA LEU A 110 -16.58 -4.33 3.65
C LEU A 110 -17.85 -3.85 2.96
N LEU A 111 -18.29 -4.50 1.88
CA LEU A 111 -19.51 -4.15 1.16
C LEU A 111 -20.74 -4.19 2.08
N LYS A 112 -20.86 -5.20 2.95
CA LYS A 112 -21.95 -5.28 3.93
C LYS A 112 -21.92 -4.12 4.92
N ILE A 113 -20.72 -3.75 5.39
CA ILE A 113 -20.54 -2.61 6.29
C ILE A 113 -20.95 -1.32 5.56
N LEU A 114 -20.38 -1.05 4.38
CA LEU A 114 -20.65 0.17 3.61
C LEU A 114 -22.13 0.34 3.27
N LYS A 115 -22.81 -0.71 2.80
CA LYS A 115 -24.25 -0.67 2.51
C LYS A 115 -25.12 -0.38 3.73
N LYS A 116 -24.63 -0.73 4.93
CA LYS A 116 -25.33 -0.51 6.20
C LYS A 116 -25.03 0.87 6.80
N THR A 117 -23.82 1.39 6.61
CA THR A 117 -23.35 2.60 7.31
C THR A 117 -23.30 3.85 6.43
N CYS A 118 -23.29 3.71 5.10
CA CYS A 118 -23.12 4.82 4.16
C CYS A 118 -24.33 4.91 3.22
N ASN A 119 -24.72 6.13 2.85
CA ASN A 119 -25.76 6.38 1.86
C ASN A 119 -25.27 6.17 0.41
N GLY A 120 -23.96 6.27 0.18
CA GLY A 120 -23.32 6.11 -1.11
C GLY A 120 -21.81 6.30 -1.01
N LEU A 121 -21.09 5.81 -2.02
CA LEU A 121 -19.64 5.96 -2.14
C LEU A 121 -19.31 6.69 -3.45
N TYR A 122 -19.08 7.99 -3.36
CA TYR A 122 -18.97 8.86 -4.52
C TYR A 122 -17.51 9.02 -4.95
N ILE A 123 -17.22 8.71 -6.21
CA ILE A 123 -15.87 8.76 -6.79
C ILE A 123 -15.85 9.60 -8.05
N ASN A 124 -14.76 10.34 -8.23
CA ASN A 124 -14.48 11.03 -9.47
C ASN A 124 -13.89 10.06 -10.50
N GLU A 125 -14.75 9.43 -11.30
CA GLU A 125 -14.35 8.43 -12.32
C GLU A 125 -13.30 8.97 -13.28
N ALA A 126 -13.41 10.23 -13.71
CA ALA A 126 -12.43 10.85 -14.60
C ALA A 126 -11.03 10.88 -13.98
N SER A 127 -10.92 11.04 -12.66
CA SER A 127 -9.64 11.01 -11.96
C SER A 127 -9.07 9.61 -11.88
N VAL A 128 -9.92 8.60 -11.62
CA VAL A 128 -9.51 7.19 -11.65
C VAL A 128 -9.00 6.79 -13.03
N HIS A 129 -9.72 7.16 -14.10
CA HIS A 129 -9.31 6.86 -15.47
C HIS A 129 -7.99 7.53 -15.85
N ARG A 130 -7.71 8.75 -15.36
CA ARG A 130 -6.39 9.38 -15.55
C ARG A 130 -5.28 8.59 -14.88
N VAL A 131 -5.49 8.11 -13.65
CA VAL A 131 -4.53 7.26 -12.94
C VAL A 131 -4.29 5.96 -13.70
N ILE A 132 -5.35 5.29 -14.18
CA ILE A 132 -5.25 4.06 -14.98
C ILE A 132 -4.44 4.32 -16.26
N SER A 133 -4.69 5.44 -16.93
CA SER A 133 -4.02 5.81 -18.19
C SER A 133 -2.53 6.12 -18.00
N SER A 134 -2.10 6.49 -16.78
CA SER A 134 -0.69 6.68 -16.44
C SER A 134 0.03 5.41 -15.99
N MET A 135 -0.70 4.31 -15.74
CA MET A 135 -0.09 3.03 -15.38
C MET A 135 0.54 2.36 -16.61
N GLY A 136 1.52 1.48 -16.38
CA GLY A 136 2.14 0.67 -17.44
C GLY A 136 3.61 0.97 -17.68
N ASN A 137 4.02 2.23 -17.53
CA ASN A 137 5.39 2.67 -17.85
C ASN A 137 6.19 3.08 -16.61
N ASN A 138 5.52 3.49 -15.53
CA ASN A 138 6.15 4.05 -14.35
C ASN A 138 5.54 3.45 -13.07
N PRO A 139 6.32 3.30 -11.99
CA PRO A 139 5.79 3.06 -10.65
C PRO A 139 4.72 4.10 -10.26
N VAL A 140 3.71 3.64 -9.53
CA VAL A 140 2.62 4.50 -9.03
C VAL A 140 2.64 4.53 -7.52
N VAL A 141 2.46 5.72 -6.97
CA VAL A 141 2.41 5.97 -5.53
C VAL A 141 1.10 6.67 -5.17
N PHE A 142 0.33 6.06 -4.26
CA PHE A 142 -0.83 6.67 -3.64
C PHE A 142 -0.41 7.29 -2.31
N ALA A 143 -0.57 8.61 -2.21
CA ALA A 143 -0.27 9.37 -0.99
C ALA A 143 -1.54 10.06 -0.46
N PRO A 144 -2.53 9.29 0.04
CA PRO A 144 -3.75 9.85 0.61
C PRO A 144 -3.53 10.58 1.95
N SER A 145 -4.44 11.49 2.30
CA SER A 145 -4.52 12.06 3.65
C SER A 145 -5.10 11.04 4.65
N HIS A 146 -4.47 10.83 5.81
CA HIS A 146 -4.90 9.82 6.80
C HIS A 146 -5.89 10.40 7.82
N ARG A 147 -7.18 10.19 7.57
CA ARG A 147 -8.27 10.68 8.44
C ARG A 147 -9.02 9.55 9.14
N SER A 148 -8.97 8.34 8.59
CA SER A 148 -9.62 7.16 9.15
C SER A 148 -8.81 5.88 8.90
N TYR A 149 -8.98 4.87 9.76
CA TYR A 149 -8.50 3.52 9.43
C TYR A 149 -9.27 2.90 8.25
N ALA A 150 -10.40 3.47 7.86
CA ALA A 150 -11.11 3.07 6.66
C ALA A 150 -10.38 3.47 5.37
N ASP A 151 -9.46 4.45 5.40
CA ASP A 151 -8.92 5.07 4.20
C ASP A 151 -8.18 4.06 3.30
N PHE A 152 -7.30 3.24 3.87
CA PHE A 152 -6.57 2.22 3.09
C PHE A 152 -7.47 1.07 2.63
N VAL A 153 -8.51 0.74 3.40
CA VAL A 153 -9.49 -0.28 3.04
C VAL A 153 -10.35 0.20 1.87
N LEU A 154 -10.75 1.47 1.88
CA LEU A 154 -11.51 2.11 0.81
C LEU A 154 -10.66 2.27 -0.46
N MET A 155 -9.39 2.62 -0.34
CA MET A 155 -8.47 2.67 -1.48
C MET A 155 -8.29 1.28 -2.11
N SER A 156 -8.12 0.24 -1.29
CA SER A 156 -8.08 -1.15 -1.76
C SER A 156 -9.36 -1.55 -2.48
N TYR A 157 -10.53 -1.20 -1.92
CA TYR A 157 -11.82 -1.45 -2.55
C TYR A 157 -12.00 -0.70 -3.86
N LEU A 158 -11.55 0.56 -3.93
CA LEU A 158 -11.54 1.36 -5.16
C LEU A 158 -10.71 0.65 -6.24
N CYS A 159 -9.48 0.27 -5.92
CA CYS A 159 -8.62 -0.46 -6.83
C CYS A 159 -9.30 -1.76 -7.30
N TYR A 160 -9.90 -2.51 -6.37
CA TYR A 160 -10.66 -3.72 -6.71
C TYR A 160 -11.82 -3.43 -7.67
N HIS A 161 -12.62 -2.40 -7.40
CA HIS A 161 -13.78 -2.01 -8.20
C HIS A 161 -13.37 -1.73 -9.66
N TYR A 162 -12.31 -0.94 -9.85
CA TYR A 162 -11.82 -0.54 -11.18
C TYR A 162 -10.84 -1.52 -11.83
N LYS A 163 -10.67 -2.72 -11.27
CA LYS A 163 -9.70 -3.74 -11.73
C LYS A 163 -8.27 -3.19 -11.80
N ILE A 164 -7.86 -2.44 -10.80
CA ILE A 164 -6.47 -2.06 -10.54
C ILE A 164 -5.91 -3.04 -9.51
N GLU A 165 -4.64 -3.44 -9.64
CA GLU A 165 -4.01 -4.32 -8.66
C GLU A 165 -4.06 -3.68 -7.26
N ILE A 166 -4.28 -4.50 -6.24
CA ILE A 166 -4.38 -4.00 -4.86
C ILE A 166 -3.04 -3.38 -4.46
N PRO A 167 -3.03 -2.13 -3.98
CA PRO A 167 -1.78 -1.47 -3.63
C PRO A 167 -1.05 -2.22 -2.52
N THR A 168 0.27 -2.15 -2.52
CA THR A 168 1.07 -2.55 -1.36
C THR A 168 1.04 -1.42 -0.34
N ILE A 169 0.44 -1.68 0.82
CA ILE A 169 0.10 -0.63 1.80
C ILE A 169 1.14 -0.61 2.91
N ALA A 170 1.73 0.57 3.16
CA ALA A 170 2.58 0.78 4.30
C ALA A 170 1.74 0.87 5.59
N ALA A 171 1.89 -0.11 6.48
CA ALA A 171 1.19 -0.18 7.75
C ALA A 171 2.16 -0.08 8.94
N GLY A 172 1.70 0.52 10.04
CA GLY A 172 2.46 0.54 11.29
C GLY A 172 2.49 -0.83 11.97
N MET A 173 3.58 -1.15 12.67
CA MET A 173 3.75 -2.42 13.38
C MET A 173 2.72 -2.68 14.49
N ASP A 174 2.06 -1.64 15.00
CA ASP A 174 1.00 -1.79 16.01
C ASP A 174 -0.17 -2.67 15.50
N PHE A 175 -0.41 -2.69 14.18
CA PHE A 175 -1.38 -3.59 13.55
C PHE A 175 -0.88 -5.03 13.44
N HIS A 176 0.42 -5.20 13.21
CA HIS A 176 1.04 -6.52 13.13
C HIS A 176 0.93 -7.27 14.46
N SER A 177 1.07 -6.55 15.59
CA SER A 177 0.96 -7.14 16.94
C SER A 177 -0.43 -7.69 17.28
N MET A 178 -1.47 -7.35 16.52
CA MET A 178 -2.80 -7.94 16.67
C MET A 178 -2.90 -9.20 15.81
N TRP A 179 -2.59 -10.37 16.37
CA TRP A 179 -2.39 -11.63 15.62
C TRP A 179 -3.37 -11.87 14.46
N LEU A 180 -4.69 -11.75 14.70
CA LEU A 180 -5.71 -11.98 13.67
C LEU A 180 -5.73 -10.87 12.60
N MET A 181 -5.68 -9.60 13.01
CA MET A 181 -5.75 -8.45 12.11
C MET A 181 -4.46 -8.33 11.28
N GLY A 182 -3.30 -8.55 11.90
CA GLY A 182 -2.00 -8.49 11.24
C GLY A 182 -1.87 -9.53 10.12
N HIS A 183 -2.39 -10.75 10.31
CA HIS A 183 -2.38 -11.78 9.28
C HIS A 183 -3.24 -11.39 8.07
N PHE A 184 -4.49 -10.95 8.30
CA PHE A 184 -5.39 -10.51 7.24
C PHE A 184 -4.84 -9.30 6.47
N LEU A 185 -4.29 -8.32 7.17
CA LEU A 185 -3.67 -7.15 6.54
C LEU A 185 -2.46 -7.56 5.69
N ARG A 186 -1.60 -8.43 6.22
CA ARG A 186 -0.44 -8.95 5.49
C ARG A 186 -0.88 -9.62 4.20
N ASP A 187 -1.87 -10.50 4.26
CA ASP A 187 -2.42 -11.24 3.13
C ASP A 187 -3.20 -10.36 2.14
N SER A 188 -3.65 -9.18 2.59
CA SER A 188 -4.25 -8.14 1.76
C SER A 188 -3.23 -7.09 1.30
N CYS A 189 -1.97 -7.48 1.10
CA CYS A 189 -0.89 -6.63 0.58
C CYS A 189 -0.31 -5.56 1.53
N ALA A 190 -0.59 -5.59 2.84
CA ALA A 190 0.07 -4.68 3.77
C ALA A 190 1.50 -5.15 4.11
N PHE A 191 2.46 -4.22 4.06
CA PHE A 191 3.81 -4.39 4.59
C PHE A 191 3.99 -3.52 5.82
N PHE A 192 4.80 -3.97 6.78
CA PHE A 192 4.85 -3.35 8.12
C PHE A 192 6.13 -2.56 8.35
N MET A 193 5.98 -1.38 8.95
CA MET A 193 7.09 -0.54 9.40
C MET A 193 7.07 -0.34 10.93
N ARG A 194 8.24 -0.40 11.55
CA ARG A 194 8.43 -0.07 12.97
C ARG A 194 8.17 1.42 13.21
N ARG A 195 7.77 1.83 14.42
CA ARG A 195 7.53 3.25 14.75
C ARG A 195 8.82 4.05 15.00
N SER A 196 9.85 3.40 15.51
CA SER A 196 11.17 3.98 15.76
C SER A 196 12.24 2.96 15.44
N PHE A 197 13.19 3.34 14.60
CA PHE A 197 14.27 2.48 14.12
C PHE A 197 15.49 3.29 13.66
N ALA A 198 15.59 4.55 14.07
CA ALA A 198 16.67 5.45 13.64
C ALA A 198 18.06 4.95 14.07
N ASN A 199 18.14 4.19 15.17
CA ASN A 199 19.39 3.66 15.72
C ASN A 199 19.69 2.21 15.27
N ASP A 200 18.81 1.60 14.47
CA ASP A 200 18.99 0.25 13.95
C ASP A 200 19.41 0.33 12.48
N LYS A 201 20.73 0.47 12.25
CA LYS A 201 21.31 0.57 10.89
C LYS A 201 20.93 -0.61 10.01
N LEU A 202 20.88 -1.82 10.57
CA LEU A 202 20.57 -3.05 9.84
C LEU A 202 19.12 -3.06 9.38
N TYR A 203 18.19 -2.75 10.29
CA TYR A 203 16.77 -2.62 9.95
C TYR A 203 16.54 -1.50 8.94
N TRP A 204 17.08 -0.31 9.18
CA TRP A 204 16.88 0.83 8.29
C TRP A 204 17.35 0.51 6.86
N THR A 205 18.53 -0.10 6.72
CA THR A 205 19.09 -0.48 5.42
C THR A 205 18.24 -1.55 4.74
N THR A 206 17.86 -2.59 5.47
CA THR A 206 17.02 -3.69 4.96
C THR A 206 15.65 -3.20 4.53
N PHE A 207 14.99 -2.39 5.36
CA PHE A 207 13.67 -1.84 5.08
C PHE A 207 13.70 -0.84 3.90
N SER A 208 14.72 0.02 3.86
CA SER A 208 14.92 0.98 2.76
C SER A 208 15.13 0.26 1.44
N GLU A 209 15.96 -0.79 1.41
CA GLU A 209 16.17 -1.60 0.21
C GLU A 209 14.90 -2.34 -0.20
N TYR A 210 14.16 -2.88 0.77
CA TYR A 210 12.87 -3.53 0.52
C TYR A 210 11.86 -2.59 -0.15
N VAL A 211 11.68 -1.38 0.37
CA VAL A 211 10.79 -0.36 -0.23
C VAL A 211 11.26 0.04 -1.64
N GLN A 212 12.57 0.23 -1.82
CA GLN A 212 13.14 0.54 -3.13
C GLN A 212 12.91 -0.60 -4.14
N LYS A 213 12.95 -1.86 -3.67
CA LYS A 213 12.63 -3.03 -4.49
C LYS A 213 11.15 -3.09 -4.86
N LEU A 214 10.24 -2.66 -3.98
CA LEU A 214 8.82 -2.49 -4.32
C LEU A 214 8.62 -1.45 -5.42
N VAL A 215 9.36 -0.34 -5.40
CA VAL A 215 9.27 0.69 -6.45
C VAL A 215 9.84 0.20 -7.78
N THR A 216 10.97 -0.50 -7.73
CA THR A 216 11.73 -0.87 -8.95
C THR A 216 11.20 -2.11 -9.65
N ASP A 217 10.65 -3.08 -8.90
CA ASP A 217 10.25 -4.39 -9.43
C ASP A 217 8.79 -4.75 -9.07
N GLY A 218 8.13 -3.95 -8.24
CA GLY A 218 6.77 -4.20 -7.78
C GLY A 218 5.74 -3.87 -8.86
N LYS A 219 4.75 -4.75 -9.00
CA LYS A 219 3.68 -4.63 -10.02
C LYS A 219 2.51 -3.76 -9.57
N ALA A 220 2.34 -3.58 -8.26
CA ALA A 220 1.26 -2.84 -7.65
C ALA A 220 1.71 -1.41 -7.30
N ALA A 221 0.75 -0.50 -7.17
CA ALA A 221 1.03 0.82 -6.62
C ALA A 221 1.44 0.70 -5.14
N ILE A 222 2.27 1.62 -4.65
CA ILE A 222 2.58 1.74 -3.23
C ILE A 222 1.62 2.75 -2.61
N GLU A 223 0.91 2.35 -1.56
CA GLU A 223 0.08 3.26 -0.77
C GLU A 223 0.77 3.57 0.56
N PHE A 224 0.92 4.86 0.86
CA PHE A 224 1.37 5.29 2.17
C PHE A 224 0.76 6.62 2.58
N PHE A 225 0.72 6.84 3.88
CA PHE A 225 0.18 8.07 4.45
C PHE A 225 1.33 8.97 4.90
N ILE A 226 1.50 10.11 4.24
CA ILE A 226 2.62 11.02 4.48
C ILE A 226 2.68 11.53 5.93
N GLU A 227 1.53 11.64 6.59
CA GLU A 227 1.40 12.08 7.98
C GLU A 227 1.94 11.05 8.99
N GLY A 228 2.01 9.77 8.60
CA GLY A 228 2.50 8.67 9.42
C GLY A 228 1.62 8.27 10.61
N THR A 229 0.62 9.09 10.97
CA THR A 229 -0.43 8.76 11.95
C THR A 229 -1.76 9.37 11.52
N ARG A 230 -2.86 8.82 12.05
CA ARG A 230 -4.20 9.40 11.84
C ARG A 230 -4.31 10.75 12.54
N SER A 231 -4.82 11.75 11.84
CA SER A 231 -5.21 13.00 12.49
C SER A 231 -6.38 12.77 13.47
N ARG A 232 -6.21 13.18 14.74
CA ARG A 232 -7.28 13.12 15.76
C ARG A 232 -8.22 14.32 15.72
N SER A 233 -7.81 15.40 15.05
CA SER A 233 -8.55 16.68 14.97
C SER A 233 -9.01 17.01 13.55
N ALA A 234 -8.94 16.04 12.63
CA ALA A 234 -9.21 16.19 11.20
C ALA A 234 -8.34 17.23 10.45
N LYS A 235 -7.33 17.79 11.12
CA LYS A 235 -6.30 18.67 10.53
C LYS A 235 -5.16 17.84 9.96
N SER A 236 -4.59 18.23 8.82
CA SER A 236 -3.38 17.58 8.32
C SER A 236 -2.22 17.75 9.30
N LEU A 237 -1.54 16.64 9.60
CA LEU A 237 -0.32 16.63 10.40
C LEU A 237 0.90 16.95 9.54
N SER A 238 2.01 17.30 10.19
CA SER A 238 3.28 17.53 9.50
C SER A 238 3.74 16.25 8.79
N PRO A 239 4.17 16.33 7.52
CA PRO A 239 4.60 15.17 6.76
C PRO A 239 5.88 14.55 7.35
N LYS A 240 5.94 13.22 7.37
CA LYS A 240 7.15 12.45 7.70
C LYS A 240 7.81 11.97 6.41
N PHE A 241 9.04 12.43 6.18
CA PHE A 241 9.73 12.21 4.91
C PHE A 241 10.44 10.85 4.79
N GLY A 242 10.55 10.06 5.87
CA GLY A 242 11.36 8.83 5.86
C GLY A 242 10.95 7.81 4.80
N LEU A 243 9.66 7.47 4.70
CA LEU A 243 9.19 6.52 3.68
C LEU A 243 9.17 7.15 2.28
N LEU A 244 8.78 8.43 2.18
CA LEU A 244 8.79 9.15 0.92
C LEU A 244 10.20 9.23 0.32
N SER A 245 11.23 9.48 1.14
CA SER A 245 12.61 9.53 0.66
C SER A 245 13.05 8.17 0.13
N MET A 246 12.74 7.07 0.84
CA MET A 246 13.02 5.71 0.36
C MET A 246 12.35 5.41 -0.99
N ILE A 247 11.11 5.88 -1.19
CA ILE A 247 10.37 5.72 -2.45
C ILE A 247 10.98 6.53 -3.60
N LEU A 248 11.52 7.72 -3.33
CA LEU A 248 12.07 8.61 -4.36
C LEU A 248 13.53 8.29 -4.74
N VAL A 249 14.28 7.59 -3.88
CA VAL A 249 15.68 7.23 -4.17
C VAL A 249 15.84 6.50 -5.52
N PRO A 250 15.02 5.49 -5.90
CA PRO A 250 15.10 4.85 -7.21
C PRO A 250 14.97 5.82 -8.40
N PHE A 251 14.14 6.85 -8.27
CA PHE A 251 14.00 7.89 -9.29
C PHE A 251 15.28 8.75 -9.38
N PHE A 252 15.75 9.28 -8.25
CA PHE A 252 16.97 10.11 -8.23
C PHE A 252 18.24 9.35 -8.60
N THR A 253 18.27 8.02 -8.41
CA THR A 253 19.39 7.15 -8.81
C THR A 253 19.24 6.59 -10.23
N GLY A 254 18.19 6.96 -10.96
CA GLY A 254 17.95 6.51 -12.34
C GLY A 254 17.58 5.03 -12.49
N ARG A 255 17.18 4.36 -11.41
CA ARG A 255 16.70 2.96 -11.46
C ARG A 255 15.28 2.84 -11.99
N VAL A 256 14.50 3.91 -11.92
CA VAL A 256 13.20 4.04 -12.59
C VAL A 256 13.15 5.36 -13.36
N PRO A 257 12.47 5.40 -14.52
CA PRO A 257 12.45 6.60 -15.37
C PRO A 257 11.66 7.76 -14.75
N ASP A 258 10.55 7.47 -14.07
CA ASP A 258 9.70 8.45 -13.39
C ASP A 258 8.86 7.76 -12.30
N ILE A 259 8.17 8.51 -11.44
CA ILE A 259 7.21 8.00 -10.45
C ILE A 259 5.92 8.82 -10.53
N TYR A 260 4.81 8.18 -10.91
CA TYR A 260 3.52 8.85 -10.92
C TYR A 260 2.94 8.88 -9.49
N HIS A 261 2.60 10.07 -8.99
CA HIS A 261 1.93 10.22 -7.69
C HIS A 261 0.47 10.65 -7.86
N SER A 262 -0.42 10.05 -7.06
CA SER A 262 -1.80 10.50 -6.90
C SER A 262 -2.06 10.86 -5.44
N SER A 263 -2.45 12.10 -5.18
CA SER A 263 -2.90 12.56 -3.86
C SER A 263 -4.42 12.47 -3.76
N TYR A 264 -4.90 11.85 -2.68
CA TYR A 264 -6.32 11.68 -2.39
C TYR A 264 -6.66 12.35 -1.05
N GLN A 265 -7.77 13.09 -1.01
CA GLN A 265 -8.32 13.69 0.21
C GLN A 265 -9.70 13.13 0.52
N HIS A 266 -9.83 12.44 1.65
CA HIS A 266 -11.11 11.95 2.16
C HIS A 266 -11.86 13.10 2.87
N LYS A 267 -13.05 13.46 2.38
CA LYS A 267 -14.01 14.27 3.13
C LYS A 267 -15.07 13.33 3.70
N LEU A 268 -15.09 13.23 5.04
CA LEU A 268 -16.24 12.73 5.80
C LEU A 268 -17.34 13.79 5.81
#